data_AF-A0A9X0UFS8-F1
#
_entry.id   AF-A0A9X0UFS8-F1
#
_cell.length_a   1.000
_cell.length_b   1.000
_cell.length_c   1.000
_cell.angle_alpha   90.00
_cell.angle_beta   90.00
_cell.angle_gamma   90.00
#
_symmetry.space_group_name_H-M   'P 1'
#
loop_
_entity.id
_entity.type
_entity.pdbx_description
1 polymer ?
#
loop_
_entity_poly.entity_id
_entity_poly.type
_entity_poly.pdbx_seq_one_letter_code
_entity_poly.pdbx_strand_id
1 'polypeptide(L)' 'MGVEPRKPTSWERAHVDVSKPAEVVGWCNKWRVTPEQLRAAVAEVGTSAVSIARVLGKTG' A
#
# COMPACT_ATOMS: atom_id res chain seq x y z
N MET A 1 -16.64 -21.53 -6.80
CA MET A 1 -16.67 -20.09 -6.50
C MET A 1 -15.72 -19.39 -7.45
N GLY A 2 -16.25 -18.76 -8.50
CA GLY A 2 -15.44 -17.86 -9.32
C GLY A 2 -15.17 -16.62 -8.47
N VAL A 3 -13.93 -16.41 -8.05
CA VAL A 3 -13.50 -15.11 -7.56
C VAL A 3 -13.54 -14.18 -8.78
N GLU A 4 -14.65 -13.46 -8.95
CA GLU A 4 -14.71 -12.34 -9.88
C GLU A 4 -13.46 -11.48 -9.65
N PRO A 5 -12.72 -11.08 -10.71
CA PRO A 5 -11.60 -10.17 -10.53
C PRO A 5 -12.20 -8.86 -10.01
N ARG A 6 -12.15 -8.68 -8.69
CA ARG A 6 -12.55 -7.44 -8.03
C ARG A 6 -11.85 -6.31 -8.79
N LYS A 7 -12.63 -5.37 -9.29
CA LYS A 7 -12.09 -4.21 -10.00
C LYS A 7 -11.09 -3.56 -9.05
N PRO A 8 -9.79 -3.49 -9.40
CA PRO A 8 -8.82 -2.87 -8.53
C PRO A 8 -9.30 -1.43 -8.32
N THR A 9 -9.57 -1.13 -7.07
CA THR A 9 -9.97 0.19 -6.62
C THR A 9 -8.91 1.21 -7.05
N SER A 10 -9.28 2.49 -7.16
CA SER A 10 -8.33 3.52 -7.63
C SER A 10 -7.07 3.62 -6.76
N TRP A 11 -7.11 3.15 -5.51
CA TRP A 11 -5.95 3.09 -4.63
C TRP A 11 -5.06 1.86 -4.88
N GLU A 12 -5.59 0.74 -5.37
CA GLU A 12 -4.78 -0.43 -5.75
C GLU A 12 -3.91 -0.12 -6.99
N ARG A 13 -4.37 0.81 -7.84
CA ARG A 13 -3.56 1.37 -8.94
C ARG A 13 -2.63 2.50 -8.50
N ALA A 14 -2.73 2.96 -7.26
CA ALA A 14 -1.93 4.07 -6.78
C ALA A 14 -0.52 3.63 -6.40
N HIS A 15 0.41 4.57 -6.50
CA HIS A 15 1.78 4.41 -6.03
C HIS A 15 1.98 5.17 -4.72
N VAL A 16 2.70 4.56 -3.79
CA VAL A 16 3.10 5.15 -2.51
C VAL A 16 4.43 5.85 -2.71
N ASP A 17 4.43 7.17 -2.75
CA ASP A 17 5.67 7.95 -2.77
C ASP A 17 6.16 8.20 -1.32
N VAL A 18 7.27 7.54 -0.95
CA VAL A 18 7.89 7.72 0.38
C VAL A 18 8.75 8.97 0.50
N SER A 19 8.99 9.69 -0.59
CA SER A 19 9.64 11.01 -0.60
C SER A 19 8.66 12.11 -0.19
N LYS A 20 7.34 11.88 -0.37
CA LYS A 20 6.28 12.78 0.09
C LYS A 20 5.79 12.37 1.49
N PRO A 21 6.16 13.10 2.57
CA PRO A 21 5.72 12.75 3.91
C PRO A 21 4.20 12.81 4.10
N ALA A 22 3.51 13.72 3.39
CA ALA A 22 2.05 13.80 3.43
C ALA A 22 1.37 12.53 2.88
N GLU A 23 1.95 11.94 1.83
CA GLU A 23 1.45 10.72 1.21
C GLU A 23 1.69 9.52 2.12
N VAL A 24 2.89 9.42 2.71
CA VAL A 24 3.25 8.43 3.74
C VAL A 24 2.26 8.47 4.90
N VAL A 25 1.90 9.65 5.41
CA VAL A 25 0.95 9.80 6.52
C VAL A 25 -0.46 9.34 6.12
N GLY A 26 -0.90 9.60 4.88
CA GLY A 26 -2.18 9.12 4.35
C GLY A 26 -2.25 7.59 4.28
N TRP A 27 -1.21 6.95 3.77
CA TRP A 27 -1.10 5.49 3.68
C TRP A 27 -0.92 4.83 5.06
N CYS A 28 -0.10 5.43 5.92
CA CYS A 28 0.09 5.07 7.32
C CYS A 28 -1.25 5.04 8.06
N ASN A 29 -2.11 6.06 7.89
CA ASN A 29 -3.45 6.07 8.46
C ASN A 29 -4.35 4.98 7.87
N LYS A 30 -4.35 4.82 6.53
CA LYS A 30 -5.19 3.84 5.83
C LYS A 30 -4.89 2.40 6.26
N TRP A 31 -3.61 2.05 6.33
CA TRP A 31 -3.17 0.70 6.69
C TRP A 31 -2.91 0.51 8.18
N ARG A 32 -2.95 1.59 8.97
CA ARG A 32 -2.56 1.64 10.39
C ARG A 32 -1.18 1.02 10.62
N VAL A 33 -0.20 1.47 9.84
CA VAL A 33 1.21 1.03 9.91
C VAL A 33 2.10 2.22 10.19
N THR A 34 3.31 2.01 10.71
CA THR A 34 4.25 3.12 10.91
C THR A 34 4.87 3.58 9.59
N PRO A 35 5.34 4.83 9.49
CA PRO A 35 6.09 5.29 8.32
C PRO A 35 7.36 4.46 8.06
N GLU A 36 7.95 3.89 9.12
CA GLU A 36 9.09 2.97 9.02
C GLU A 36 8.69 1.64 8.38
N GLN A 37 7.58 1.02 8.82
CA GLN A 37 7.06 -0.20 8.18
C GLN A 37 6.67 0.06 6.73
N LEU A 38 6.06 1.22 6.44
CA LEU A 38 5.69 1.60 5.09
C LEU A 38 6.93 1.73 4.19
N ARG A 39 7.97 2.41 4.68
CA ARG A 39 9.25 2.55 3.97
C ARG A 39 9.97 1.22 3.76
N ALA A 40 9.96 0.34 4.75
CA ALA A 40 10.52 -1.00 4.63
C ALA A 40 9.79 -1.82 3.55
N ALA A 41 8.46 -1.81 3.57
CA ALA A 41 7.67 -2.48 2.54
C ALA A 41 7.90 -1.87 1.14
N VAL A 42 7.99 -0.54 1.04
CA VAL A 42 8.30 0.14 -0.23
C VAL A 42 9.70 -0.20 -0.74
N ALA A 43 10.68 -0.36 0.15
CA ALA A 43 12.02 -0.80 -0.22
C ALA A 43 12.05 -2.27 -0.67
N GLU A 44 11.19 -3.12 -0.11
CA GLU A 44 11.13 -4.54 -0.42
C GLU A 44 10.41 -4.84 -1.75
N VAL A 45 9.27 -4.19 -2.00
CA VAL A 45 8.41 -4.50 -3.17
C VAL A 45 8.15 -3.32 -4.10
N GLY A 46 8.78 -2.18 -3.85
CA GLY A 46 8.61 -0.95 -4.63
C GLY A 46 7.41 -0.11 -4.19
N THR A 47 7.10 0.94 -4.95
CA THR A 47 6.05 1.91 -4.62
C THR A 47 4.63 1.44 -4.90
N SER A 48 4.41 0.19 -5.33
CA SER A 48 3.07 -0.30 -5.67
C SER A 48 2.22 -0.53 -4.42
N ALA A 49 1.09 0.18 -4.29
CA ALA A 49 0.22 0.06 -3.12
C ALA A 49 -0.31 -1.36 -2.89
N VAL A 50 -0.58 -2.13 -3.95
CA VAL A 50 -0.99 -3.55 -3.86
C VAL A 50 0.12 -4.41 -3.28
N SER A 51 1.35 -4.24 -3.75
CA SER A 51 2.49 -5.02 -3.27
C SER A 51 2.77 -4.70 -1.81
N ILE A 52 2.77 -3.42 -1.46
CA ILE A 52 2.97 -2.96 -0.08
C ILE A 52 1.86 -3.49 0.83
N ALA A 53 0.59 -3.39 0.42
CA ALA A 53 -0.54 -3.95 1.15
C ALA A 53 -0.42 -5.47 1.33
N ARG A 54 0.13 -6.17 0.34
CA ARG A 54 0.37 -7.62 0.40
C ARG A 54 1.46 -7.97 1.41
N VAL A 55 2.57 -7.24 1.42
CA VAL A 55 3.66 -7.40 2.42
C VAL A 55 3.15 -7.08 3.83
N LEU A 56 2.37 -6.03 3.97
CA LEU A 56 1.80 -5.61 5.25
C LEU A 56 0.63 -6.48 5.71
N GLY A 57 0.19 -7.46 4.91
CA GLY A 57 -1.00 -8.28 5.20
C GLY A 57 -2.31 -7.49 5.22
N LYS A 58 -2.33 -6.29 4.66
CA LYS A 58 -3.48 -5.37 4.58
C LYS A 58 -4.19 -5.54 3.24
N THR A 59 -4.55 -6.78 2.91
CA THR A 59 -5.46 -7.07 1.79
C THR A 59 -6.89 -6.84 2.28
N GLY A 60 -7.43 -5.64 2.07
CA GLY A 60 -8.77 -5.25 2.53
C GLY A 60 -9.25 -3.99 1.85
#